data_AF-A0A955Q0G1-F1
#
_entry.id   AF-A0A955Q0G1-F1
#
_cell.length_a   1.000
_cell.length_b   1.000
_cell.length_c   1.000
_cell.angle_alpha   90.00
_cell.angle_beta   90.00
_cell.angle_gamma   90.00
#
_symmetry.space_group_name_H-M   'P 1'
#
loop_
_entity.id
_entity.type
_entity.pdbx_description
1 polymer ?
#
loop_
_entity_poly.entity_id
_entity_poly.type
_entity_poly.pdbx_seq_one_letter_code
_entity_poly.pdbx_strand_id
1 'polypeptide(L)'
;MLSTQQPSNFFPVLWPYVQIARIDHWFKNVFMILGIVLALFYEPELFAWASLPPLLLAVAATCLIASSNYVVNELLDAPYDRLHPVKKDRPVPSGKVKTGWAWMEWFLLGASGMILAFSLNAYFGFTALVFLLSGLIYNIPPIRTKELPYLDVLSEALNNPIRLLLGWFALVTNSIPPLSLVLAYWMVGAFFMATKRFAEYRRIGDPIRAQGYRKSFGYYTENRLLLSMFFYAMACSFVSGIFLVRYHMELILFVPIGAGFLTYYLKVGLLEDSPVQNPEKLYKEGGFVLYVVLSTLLFLLLMFSEIPFLYELFNVNPAIIPPLWTIGGK
;
A
#
# COMPACT_ATOMS: atom_id res chain seq x y z
N MET A 1 -40.73 41.86 14.32
CA MET A 1 -40.09 40.63 14.82
C MET A 1 -39.11 40.17 13.76
N LEU A 2 -37.85 40.58 13.89
CA LEU A 2 -36.75 40.15 13.02
C LEU A 2 -36.38 38.73 13.43
N SER A 3 -36.64 37.75 12.56
CA SER A 3 -36.20 36.37 12.77
C SER A 3 -34.67 36.34 12.70
N THR A 4 -34.02 36.19 13.85
CA THR A 4 -32.61 35.83 13.96
C THR A 4 -32.42 34.47 13.31
N GLN A 5 -31.90 34.45 12.08
CA GLN A 5 -31.35 33.24 11.48
C GLN A 5 -30.20 32.78 12.39
N GLN A 6 -30.37 31.62 13.02
CA GLN A 6 -29.25 30.93 13.66
C GLN A 6 -28.15 30.73 12.61
N PRO A 7 -26.87 31.00 12.93
CA PRO A 7 -25.78 30.70 12.01
C PRO A 7 -25.87 29.22 11.67
N SER A 8 -26.05 28.89 10.38
CA SER A 8 -25.96 27.52 9.92
C SER A 8 -24.56 27.04 10.29
N ASN A 9 -24.46 26.16 11.28
CA ASN A 9 -23.21 25.50 11.62
C ASN A 9 -22.61 25.01 10.29
N PHE A 10 -21.42 25.48 9.92
CA PHE A 10 -20.78 25.10 8.65
C PHE A 10 -20.31 23.63 8.68
N PHE A 11 -20.07 23.11 9.90
CA PHE A 11 -19.54 21.77 10.14
C PHE A 11 -20.37 20.62 9.54
N PRO A 12 -21.72 20.54 9.67
CA PRO A 12 -22.53 19.49 9.07
C PRO A 12 -22.54 19.51 7.54
N VAL A 13 -22.26 20.67 6.92
CA VAL A 13 -22.27 20.85 5.45
C VAL A 13 -20.94 20.43 4.83
N LEU A 14 -19.80 20.72 5.49
CA LEU A 14 -18.47 20.37 5.01
C LEU A 14 -18.01 18.97 5.41
N TRP A 15 -18.53 18.43 6.52
CA TRP A 15 -18.18 17.10 7.00
C TRP A 15 -18.33 15.99 5.95
N PRO A 16 -19.40 15.93 5.13
CA PRO A 16 -19.51 14.99 4.02
C PRO A 16 -18.32 15.01 3.04
N TYR A 17 -17.73 16.19 2.79
CA TYR A 17 -16.56 16.36 1.92
C TYR A 17 -15.28 15.82 2.59
N VAL A 18 -15.07 16.17 3.86
CA VAL A 18 -13.97 15.61 4.67
C VAL A 18 -14.04 14.07 4.74
N GLN A 19 -15.25 13.50 4.82
CA GLN A 19 -15.46 12.05 4.85
C GLN A 19 -15.07 11.36 3.53
N ILE A 20 -15.36 11.97 2.38
CA ILE A 20 -15.02 11.37 1.07
C ILE A 20 -13.53 11.53 0.73
N ALA A 21 -12.85 12.53 1.30
CA ALA A 21 -11.40 12.67 1.26
C ALA A 21 -10.68 11.58 2.09
N ARG A 22 -11.38 10.89 2.99
CA ARG A 22 -10.86 9.77 3.81
C ARG A 22 -9.55 10.07 4.54
N ILE A 23 -9.53 11.13 5.32
CA ILE A 23 -8.37 11.50 6.16
C ILE A 23 -7.98 10.38 7.13
N ASP A 24 -8.95 9.59 7.59
CA ASP A 24 -8.74 8.39 8.40
C ASP A 24 -7.87 7.33 7.70
N HIS A 25 -7.80 7.36 6.37
CA HIS A 25 -6.98 6.46 5.57
C HIS A 25 -5.53 6.96 5.35
N TRP A 26 -5.18 8.16 5.80
CA TRP A 26 -3.82 8.70 5.67
C TRP A 26 -2.77 7.84 6.37
N PHE A 27 -3.16 7.10 7.41
CA PHE A 27 -2.29 6.11 8.05
C PHE A 27 -1.70 5.10 7.06
N LYS A 28 -2.36 4.79 5.94
CA LYS A 28 -1.82 3.90 4.90
C LYS A 28 -0.55 4.44 4.25
N ASN A 29 -0.25 5.73 4.38
CA ASN A 29 1.01 6.30 3.93
C ASN A 29 2.21 5.90 4.81
N VAL A 30 1.98 5.16 5.92
CA VAL A 30 3.02 4.47 6.69
C VAL A 30 3.91 3.58 5.80
N PHE A 31 3.41 3.08 4.66
CA PHE A 31 4.21 2.31 3.71
C PHE A 31 5.35 3.12 3.05
N MET A 32 5.34 4.45 3.14
CA MET A 32 6.49 5.28 2.76
C MET A 32 7.69 5.06 3.68
N ILE A 33 7.46 4.67 4.94
CA ILE A 33 8.54 4.46 5.94
C ILE A 33 9.53 3.42 5.44
N LEU A 34 9.07 2.37 4.74
CA LEU A 34 9.98 1.37 4.17
C LEU A 34 10.97 2.01 3.17
N GLY A 35 10.48 2.91 2.31
CA GLY A 35 11.33 3.65 1.36
C GLY A 35 12.30 4.61 2.06
N ILE A 36 11.83 5.28 3.12
CA ILE A 36 12.66 6.17 3.94
C ILE A 36 13.77 5.38 4.64
N VAL A 37 13.44 4.24 5.26
CA VAL A 37 14.43 3.36 5.92
C VAL A 37 15.46 2.86 4.92
N LEU A 38 15.04 2.48 3.70
CA LEU A 38 15.97 2.09 2.65
C LEU A 38 16.88 3.25 2.20
N ALA A 39 16.34 4.46 2.10
CA ALA A 39 17.12 5.65 1.76
C ALA A 39 18.17 5.96 2.84
N LEU A 40 17.81 5.87 4.12
CA LEU A 40 18.75 6.01 5.24
C LEU A 40 19.76 4.87 5.31
N PHE A 41 19.38 3.67 4.88
CA PHE A 41 20.30 2.54 4.75
C PHE A 41 21.33 2.79 3.64
N TYR A 42 20.91 3.38 2.53
CA TYR A 42 21.76 3.70 1.38
C TYR A 42 22.68 4.90 1.64
N GLU A 43 22.16 5.95 2.28
CA GLU A 43 22.90 7.16 2.66
C GLU A 43 22.64 7.50 4.14
N PRO A 44 23.41 6.89 5.08
CA PRO A 44 23.26 7.10 6.53
C PRO A 44 23.28 8.55 7.01
N GLU A 45 24.01 9.41 6.30
CA GLU A 45 24.19 10.83 6.62
C GLU A 45 22.88 11.63 6.51
N LEU A 46 21.89 11.08 5.79
CA LEU A 46 20.54 11.65 5.70
C LEU A 46 19.74 11.49 7.00
N PHE A 47 20.24 10.74 7.99
CA PHE A 47 19.64 10.69 9.32
C PHE A 47 19.99 11.96 10.14
N ALA A 48 19.40 13.09 9.73
CA ALA A 48 19.63 14.39 10.32
C ALA A 48 18.33 15.21 10.42
N TRP A 49 18.31 16.20 11.31
CA TRP A 49 17.17 17.13 11.46
C TRP A 49 16.84 17.89 10.17
N ALA A 50 17.84 18.10 9.30
CA ALA A 50 17.68 18.73 8.00
C ALA A 50 16.76 17.93 7.05
N SER A 51 16.62 16.62 7.27
CA SER A 51 15.77 15.73 6.46
C SER A 51 14.30 15.78 6.86
N LEU A 52 13.96 16.39 8.01
CA LEU A 52 12.58 16.41 8.51
C LEU A 52 11.63 17.26 7.64
N PRO A 53 11.96 18.50 7.22
CA PRO A 53 11.10 19.30 6.35
C PRO A 53 10.71 18.62 5.02
N PRO A 54 11.64 18.06 4.21
CA PRO A 54 11.25 17.39 2.97
C PRO A 54 10.39 16.14 3.23
N LEU A 55 10.61 15.40 4.33
CA LEU A 55 9.77 14.26 4.70
C LEU A 55 8.34 14.70 5.05
N LEU A 56 8.16 15.77 5.82
CA LEU A 56 6.84 16.29 6.16
C LEU A 56 6.09 16.78 4.91
N LEU A 57 6.80 17.46 4.01
CA LEU A 57 6.24 17.91 2.74
C LEU A 57 5.87 16.73 1.83
N ALA A 58 6.69 15.69 1.79
CA ALA A 58 6.44 14.47 1.02
C ALA A 58 5.20 13.72 1.53
N VAL A 59 5.05 13.60 2.86
CA VAL A 59 3.86 13.00 3.48
C VAL A 59 2.63 13.85 3.18
N ALA A 60 2.70 15.17 3.31
CA ALA A 60 1.59 16.07 2.99
C ALA A 60 1.15 15.95 1.53
N ALA A 61 2.09 15.99 0.58
CA ALA A 61 1.82 15.81 -0.84
C ALA A 61 1.16 14.45 -1.13
N THR A 62 1.69 13.37 -0.54
CA THR A 62 1.16 12.02 -0.70
C THR A 62 -0.25 11.88 -0.12
N CYS A 63 -0.54 12.51 1.03
CA CYS A 63 -1.86 12.55 1.63
C CYS A 63 -2.88 13.25 0.73
N LEU A 64 -2.54 14.40 0.15
CA LEU A 64 -3.42 15.13 -0.76
C LEU A 64 -3.74 14.32 -2.02
N ILE A 65 -2.74 13.69 -2.63
CA ILE A 65 -2.93 12.82 -3.80
C ILE A 65 -3.76 11.59 -3.45
N ALA A 66 -3.51 10.96 -2.30
CA ALA A 66 -4.32 9.85 -1.82
C ALA A 66 -5.79 10.25 -1.60
N SER A 67 -6.03 11.41 -0.98
CA SER A 67 -7.38 11.95 -0.81
C SER A 67 -8.07 12.21 -2.15
N SER A 68 -7.36 12.78 -3.13
CA SER A 68 -7.87 12.95 -4.49
C SER A 68 -8.31 11.60 -5.09
N ASN A 69 -7.46 10.57 -5.01
CA ASN A 69 -7.80 9.22 -5.45
C ASN A 69 -9.01 8.61 -4.70
N TYR A 70 -9.20 8.92 -3.42
CA TYR A 70 -10.38 8.48 -2.67
C TYR A 70 -11.66 9.21 -3.09
N VAL A 71 -11.60 10.53 -3.31
CA VAL A 71 -12.76 11.31 -3.77
C VAL A 71 -13.25 10.80 -5.13
N VAL A 72 -12.37 10.59 -6.11
CA VAL A 72 -12.78 10.07 -7.42
C VAL A 72 -13.31 8.64 -7.33
N ASN A 73 -12.77 7.81 -6.43
CA ASN A 73 -13.31 6.47 -6.17
C ASN A 73 -14.75 6.54 -5.63
N GLU A 74 -15.02 7.40 -4.63
CA GLU A 74 -16.37 7.58 -4.07
C GLU A 74 -17.37 8.11 -5.11
N LEU A 75 -16.94 9.06 -5.95
CA LEU A 75 -17.75 9.62 -7.03
C LEU A 75 -18.16 8.56 -8.06
N LEU A 76 -17.21 7.74 -8.52
CA LEU A 76 -17.43 6.76 -9.59
C LEU A 76 -18.12 5.48 -9.10
N ASP A 77 -17.99 5.15 -7.80
CA ASP A 77 -18.71 4.01 -7.21
C ASP A 77 -20.12 4.37 -6.74
N ALA A 78 -20.46 5.67 -6.64
CA ALA A 78 -21.75 6.12 -6.13
C ALA A 78 -22.98 5.45 -6.79
N PRO A 79 -23.05 5.27 -8.13
CA PRO A 79 -24.20 4.60 -8.75
C PRO A 79 -24.39 3.15 -8.29
N TYR A 80 -23.30 2.42 -8.07
CA TYR A 80 -23.31 1.03 -7.61
C TYR A 80 -23.56 0.96 -6.10
N ASP A 81 -22.93 1.86 -5.34
CA ASP A 81 -23.05 1.91 -3.88
C ASP A 81 -24.47 2.25 -3.42
N ARG A 82 -25.26 2.99 -4.22
CA ARG A 82 -26.70 3.22 -3.97
C ARG A 82 -27.53 1.93 -3.87
N LEU A 83 -27.10 0.88 -4.56
CA LEU A 83 -27.79 -0.43 -4.60
C LEU A 83 -27.30 -1.38 -3.50
N HIS A 84 -26.25 -1.01 -2.76
CA HIS A 84 -25.63 -1.87 -1.75
C HIS A 84 -26.29 -1.67 -0.37
N PRO A 85 -26.54 -2.74 0.42
CA PRO A 85 -27.27 -2.66 1.70
C PRO A 85 -26.63 -1.70 2.72
N VAL A 86 -25.30 -1.67 2.80
CA VAL A 86 -24.53 -0.80 3.72
C VAL A 86 -23.96 0.46 3.05
N LYS A 87 -23.46 0.39 1.81
CA LYS A 87 -22.73 1.51 1.19
C LYS A 87 -23.65 2.63 0.67
N LYS A 88 -24.97 2.38 0.59
CA LYS A 88 -25.98 3.38 0.22
C LYS A 88 -26.00 4.60 1.14
N ASP A 89 -25.53 4.45 2.39
CA ASP A 89 -25.53 5.51 3.39
C ASP A 89 -24.28 6.41 3.32
N ARG A 90 -23.33 6.10 2.43
CA ARG A 90 -22.13 6.92 2.19
C ARG A 90 -22.50 8.33 1.71
N PRO A 91 -21.63 9.34 1.89
CA PRO A 91 -21.96 10.73 1.60
C PRO A 91 -22.38 11.02 0.15
N VAL A 92 -21.72 10.41 -0.85
CA VAL A 92 -22.06 10.61 -2.27
C VAL A 92 -23.34 9.86 -2.68
N PRO A 93 -23.50 8.54 -2.41
CA PRO A 93 -24.72 7.80 -2.71
C PRO A 93 -25.98 8.41 -2.07
N SER A 94 -25.89 8.86 -0.82
CA SER A 94 -27.00 9.43 -0.03
C SER A 94 -27.32 10.89 -0.36
N GLY A 95 -26.60 11.51 -1.30
CA GLY A 95 -26.86 12.88 -1.75
C GLY A 95 -26.41 13.99 -0.78
N LYS A 96 -25.63 13.65 0.26
CA LYS A 96 -25.06 14.62 1.20
C LYS A 96 -23.95 15.47 0.58
N VAL A 97 -23.37 15.00 -0.53
CA VAL A 97 -22.34 15.68 -1.31
C VAL A 97 -22.88 16.07 -2.68
N LYS A 98 -22.71 17.34 -3.05
CA LYS A 98 -23.01 17.79 -4.42
C LYS A 98 -21.88 17.37 -5.36
N THR A 99 -22.21 16.60 -6.41
CA THR A 99 -21.24 16.02 -7.36
C THR A 99 -20.27 17.02 -7.97
N GLY A 100 -20.73 18.22 -8.38
CA GLY A 100 -19.86 19.25 -8.97
C GLY A 100 -18.77 19.74 -8.00
N TRP A 101 -19.12 19.91 -6.72
CA TRP A 101 -18.17 20.33 -5.69
C TRP A 101 -17.17 19.22 -5.34
N ALA A 102 -17.59 17.96 -5.39
CA ALA A 102 -16.68 16.82 -5.19
C ALA A 102 -15.69 16.65 -6.37
N TRP A 103 -16.10 16.94 -7.61
CA TRP A 103 -15.16 17.00 -8.73
C TRP A 103 -14.14 18.15 -8.57
N MET A 104 -14.60 19.30 -8.07
CA MET A 104 -13.70 20.42 -7.76
C MET A 104 -12.74 20.07 -6.62
N GLU A 105 -13.22 19.40 -5.56
CA GLU A 105 -12.39 18.88 -4.47
C GLU A 105 -11.33 17.89 -4.98
N TRP A 106 -11.73 16.91 -5.80
CA TRP A 106 -10.81 15.97 -6.45
C TRP A 106 -9.69 16.69 -7.20
N PHE A 107 -10.05 17.68 -8.02
CA PHE A 107 -9.11 18.46 -8.81
C PHE A 107 -8.17 19.29 -7.94
N LEU A 108 -8.70 20.01 -6.94
CA LEU A 108 -7.89 20.86 -6.06
C LEU A 108 -6.93 20.04 -5.19
N LEU A 109 -7.37 18.91 -4.64
CA LEU A 109 -6.50 17.99 -3.88
C LEU A 109 -5.41 17.40 -4.78
N GLY A 110 -5.75 16.96 -5.99
CA GLY A 110 -4.79 16.43 -6.95
C GLY A 110 -3.78 17.49 -7.38
N ALA A 111 -4.24 18.67 -7.78
CA ALA A 111 -3.38 19.77 -8.23
C ALA A 111 -2.46 20.27 -7.12
N SER A 112 -2.98 20.52 -5.91
CA SER A 112 -2.15 20.92 -4.77
C SER A 112 -1.13 19.86 -4.40
N GLY A 113 -1.53 18.59 -4.32
CA GLY A 113 -0.62 17.48 -4.08
C GLY A 113 0.50 17.38 -5.13
N MET A 114 0.17 17.55 -6.41
CA MET A 114 1.16 17.55 -7.50
C MET A 114 2.10 18.76 -7.45
N ILE A 115 1.60 19.94 -7.12
CA ILE A 115 2.44 21.14 -6.94
C ILE A 115 3.46 20.92 -5.83
N LEU A 116 3.01 20.41 -4.67
CA LEU A 116 3.92 20.08 -3.55
C LEU A 116 4.90 18.96 -3.91
N ALA A 117 4.46 17.98 -4.72
CA ALA A 117 5.32 16.88 -5.13
C ALA A 117 6.46 17.35 -6.06
N PHE A 118 6.16 18.21 -7.04
CA PHE A 118 7.18 18.76 -7.93
C PHE A 118 8.05 19.83 -7.29
N SER A 119 7.59 20.49 -6.22
CA SER A 119 8.43 21.42 -5.46
C SER A 119 9.49 20.72 -4.60
N LEU A 120 9.33 19.43 -4.31
CA LEU A 120 10.35 18.61 -3.65
C LEU A 120 11.48 18.28 -4.63
N ASN A 121 11.18 17.51 -5.67
CA ASN A 121 12.09 17.17 -6.75
C ASN A 121 11.35 16.43 -7.89
N ALA A 122 12.00 16.30 -9.05
CA ALA A 122 11.40 15.68 -10.23
C ALA A 122 11.06 14.19 -10.03
N TYR A 123 11.93 13.40 -9.39
CA TYR A 123 11.70 11.97 -9.18
C TYR A 123 10.49 11.69 -8.28
N PHE A 124 10.36 12.46 -7.19
CA PHE A 124 9.19 12.43 -6.32
C PHE A 124 7.94 12.88 -7.09
N GLY A 125 8.01 13.99 -7.84
CA GLY A 125 6.92 14.50 -8.67
C GLY A 125 6.40 13.49 -9.70
N PHE A 126 7.29 12.82 -10.44
CA PHE A 126 6.88 11.77 -11.38
C PHE A 126 6.33 10.53 -10.69
N THR A 127 6.90 10.12 -9.55
CA THR A 127 6.37 9.00 -8.76
C THR A 127 4.97 9.32 -8.22
N ALA A 128 4.75 10.57 -7.78
CA ALA A 128 3.47 11.08 -7.32
C ALA A 128 2.44 11.15 -8.46
N LEU A 129 2.88 11.49 -9.68
CA LEU A 129 2.05 11.41 -10.87
C LEU A 129 1.63 9.96 -11.15
N VAL A 130 2.55 9.01 -11.08
CA VAL A 130 2.20 7.57 -11.21
C VAL A 130 1.21 7.15 -10.13
N PHE A 131 1.34 7.67 -8.91
CA PHE A 131 0.40 7.40 -7.82
C PHE A 131 -1.01 7.97 -8.08
N LEU A 132 -1.10 9.19 -8.63
CA LEU A 132 -2.38 9.76 -9.05
C LEU A 132 -2.98 8.94 -10.19
N LEU A 133 -2.19 8.64 -11.22
CA LEU A 133 -2.62 7.85 -12.38
C LEU A 133 -3.05 6.43 -12.00
N SER A 134 -2.42 5.78 -11.02
CA SER A 134 -2.83 4.44 -10.58
C SER A 134 -4.25 4.45 -10.02
N GLY A 135 -4.62 5.47 -9.25
CA GLY A 135 -5.98 5.64 -8.74
C GLY A 135 -7.00 5.95 -9.85
N LEU A 136 -6.61 6.71 -10.88
CA LEU A 136 -7.45 6.97 -12.04
C LEU A 136 -7.67 5.69 -12.87
N ILE A 137 -6.61 4.95 -13.19
CA ILE A 137 -6.66 3.68 -13.92
C ILE A 137 -7.52 2.63 -13.18
N TYR A 138 -7.47 2.63 -11.85
CA TYR A 138 -8.30 1.75 -11.02
C TYR A 138 -9.80 2.03 -11.16
N ASN A 139 -10.18 3.29 -11.34
CA ASN A 139 -11.56 3.75 -11.20
C ASN A 139 -12.27 4.14 -12.50
N ILE A 140 -11.55 4.70 -13.46
CA ILE A 140 -12.12 5.38 -14.64
C ILE A 140 -12.29 4.40 -15.82
N PRO A 141 -13.48 4.30 -16.44
CA PRO A 141 -13.68 3.59 -17.71
C PRO A 141 -12.89 4.25 -18.86
N PRO A 142 -12.39 3.50 -19.86
CA PRO A 142 -12.70 2.09 -20.14
C PRO A 142 -11.84 1.07 -19.40
N ILE A 143 -10.72 1.49 -18.78
CA ILE A 143 -9.76 0.55 -18.20
C ILE A 143 -10.27 -0.05 -16.88
N ARG A 144 -10.71 0.80 -15.94
CA ARG A 144 -11.29 0.47 -14.62
C ARG A 144 -10.81 -0.88 -14.07
N THR A 145 -9.52 -0.99 -13.76
CA THR A 145 -8.84 -2.28 -13.49
C THR A 145 -9.48 -3.08 -12.36
N LYS A 146 -10.18 -2.43 -11.43
CA LYS A 146 -10.91 -3.10 -10.34
C LYS A 146 -12.01 -4.06 -10.78
N GLU A 147 -12.45 -3.96 -12.04
CA GLU A 147 -13.40 -4.87 -12.67
C GLU A 147 -12.75 -6.03 -13.42
N LEU A 148 -11.45 -5.94 -13.72
CA LEU A 148 -10.73 -6.90 -14.54
C LEU A 148 -10.05 -7.95 -13.65
N PRO A 149 -10.24 -9.26 -13.92
CA PRO A 149 -9.60 -10.32 -13.13
C PRO A 149 -8.08 -10.17 -13.11
N TYR A 150 -7.48 -10.40 -11.95
CA TYR A 150 -6.05 -10.30 -11.61
C TYR A 150 -5.51 -8.87 -11.62
N LEU A 151 -5.96 -8.02 -12.53
CA LEU A 151 -5.62 -6.60 -12.53
C LEU A 151 -6.22 -5.89 -11.31
N ASP A 152 -7.38 -6.31 -10.81
CA ASP A 152 -7.96 -5.78 -9.58
C ASP A 152 -7.08 -6.01 -8.35
N VAL A 153 -6.39 -7.15 -8.29
CA VAL A 153 -5.40 -7.48 -7.25
C VAL A 153 -4.10 -6.72 -7.48
N LEU A 154 -3.53 -6.78 -8.69
CA LEU A 154 -2.22 -6.20 -9.00
C LEU A 154 -2.23 -4.68 -8.91
N SER A 155 -3.25 -4.01 -9.44
CA SER A 155 -3.37 -2.55 -9.40
C SER A 155 -3.63 -2.02 -7.99
N GLU A 156 -4.41 -2.73 -7.16
CA GLU A 156 -4.59 -2.37 -5.75
C GLU A 156 -3.27 -2.52 -4.98
N ALA A 157 -2.55 -3.63 -5.20
CA ALA A 157 -1.28 -3.90 -4.54
C ALA A 157 -0.16 -2.94 -4.96
N LEU A 158 -0.22 -2.39 -6.19
CA LEU A 158 0.77 -1.45 -6.73
C LEU A 158 0.87 -0.14 -5.94
N ASN A 159 -0.18 0.22 -5.19
CA ASN A 159 -0.15 1.42 -4.36
C ASN A 159 0.91 1.38 -3.26
N ASN A 160 1.31 0.20 -2.79
CA ASN A 160 2.34 0.04 -1.76
C ASN A 160 3.77 0.26 -2.29
N PRO A 161 4.24 -0.37 -3.39
CA PRO A 161 5.54 -0.08 -3.97
C PRO A 161 5.66 1.36 -4.47
N ILE A 162 4.58 1.98 -4.97
CA ILE A 162 4.61 3.42 -5.31
C ILE A 162 4.88 4.26 -4.05
N ARG A 163 4.24 3.95 -2.91
CA ARG A 163 4.52 4.64 -1.64
C ARG A 163 5.94 4.41 -1.15
N LEU A 164 6.49 3.21 -1.32
CA LEU A 164 7.91 2.95 -1.03
C LEU A 164 8.79 3.88 -1.87
N LEU A 165 8.55 3.99 -3.18
CA LEU A 165 9.29 4.90 -4.05
C LEU A 165 9.14 6.36 -3.64
N LEU A 166 7.94 6.80 -3.24
CA LEU A 166 7.72 8.16 -2.71
C LEU A 166 8.55 8.39 -1.44
N GLY A 167 8.59 7.43 -0.53
CA GLY A 167 9.41 7.51 0.68
C GLY A 167 10.91 7.58 0.37
N TRP A 168 11.38 6.82 -0.61
CA TRP A 168 12.77 6.85 -1.06
C TRP A 168 13.13 8.20 -1.70
N PHE A 169 12.36 8.63 -2.71
CA PHE A 169 12.62 9.87 -3.46
C PHE A 169 12.34 11.14 -2.67
N ALA A 170 11.78 11.03 -1.46
CA ALA A 170 11.72 12.14 -0.52
C ALA A 170 13.11 12.54 0.02
N LEU A 171 14.06 11.61 0.01
CA LEU A 171 15.42 11.82 0.55
C LEU A 171 16.51 11.64 -0.50
N VAL A 172 16.43 10.58 -1.32
CA VAL A 172 17.48 10.22 -2.28
C VAL A 172 17.01 10.57 -3.70
N THR A 173 17.75 11.41 -4.42
CA THR A 173 17.35 11.94 -5.74
C THR A 173 18.32 11.60 -6.87
N ASN A 174 19.44 10.98 -6.55
CA ASN A 174 20.52 10.61 -7.47
C ASN A 174 20.46 9.13 -7.90
N SER A 175 19.68 8.31 -7.20
CA SER A 175 19.70 6.85 -7.33
C SER A 175 18.29 6.25 -7.21
N ILE A 176 18.09 5.12 -7.88
CA ILE A 176 16.85 4.33 -7.82
C ILE A 176 17.05 3.22 -6.78
N PRO A 177 16.06 2.94 -5.90
CA PRO A 177 16.20 1.85 -4.95
C PRO A 177 16.31 0.50 -5.68
N PRO A 178 16.84 -0.54 -5.03
CA PRO A 178 16.91 -1.88 -5.59
C PRO A 178 15.54 -2.34 -6.13
N LEU A 179 15.40 -2.38 -7.46
CA LEU A 179 14.12 -2.69 -8.11
C LEU A 179 13.62 -4.10 -7.76
N SER A 180 14.54 -5.03 -7.46
CA SER A 180 14.19 -6.35 -6.96
C SER A 180 13.39 -6.27 -5.65
N LEU A 181 13.79 -5.41 -4.71
CA LEU A 181 13.05 -5.22 -3.46
C LEU A 181 11.68 -4.58 -3.71
N VAL A 182 11.59 -3.58 -4.60
CA VAL A 182 10.33 -2.92 -4.97
C VAL A 182 9.34 -3.92 -5.58
N LEU A 183 9.82 -4.78 -6.49
CA LEU A 183 9.01 -5.83 -7.10
C LEU A 183 8.62 -6.92 -6.12
N ALA A 184 9.52 -7.36 -5.24
CA ALA A 184 9.19 -8.30 -4.17
C ALA A 184 8.10 -7.73 -3.25
N TYR A 185 8.22 -6.45 -2.89
CA TYR A 185 7.24 -5.73 -2.08
C TYR A 185 5.87 -5.61 -2.78
N TRP A 186 5.86 -5.44 -4.11
CA TRP A 186 4.63 -5.48 -4.89
C TRP A 186 3.99 -6.88 -4.86
N MET A 187 4.78 -7.93 -5.05
CA MET A 187 4.29 -9.31 -5.12
C MET A 187 3.76 -9.81 -3.78
N VAL A 188 4.40 -9.48 -2.65
CA VAL A 188 3.83 -9.79 -1.33
C VAL A 188 2.52 -9.01 -1.08
N GLY A 189 2.42 -7.76 -1.55
CA GLY A 189 1.17 -7.02 -1.51
C GLY A 189 0.07 -7.67 -2.36
N ALA A 190 0.42 -8.17 -3.55
CA ALA A 190 -0.49 -8.90 -4.43
C ALA A 190 -0.94 -10.23 -3.80
N PHE A 191 -0.04 -10.93 -3.11
CA PHE A 191 -0.37 -12.11 -2.32
C PHE A 191 -1.42 -11.77 -1.25
N PHE A 192 -1.21 -10.74 -0.42
CA PHE A 192 -2.19 -10.35 0.59
C PHE A 192 -3.55 -9.98 0.00
N MET A 193 -3.54 -9.22 -1.09
CA MET A 193 -4.75 -8.82 -1.78
C MET A 193 -5.49 -10.02 -2.38
N ALA A 194 -4.77 -10.99 -2.93
CA ALA A 194 -5.36 -12.24 -3.43
C ALA A 194 -5.95 -13.08 -2.29
N THR A 195 -5.27 -13.20 -1.14
CA THR A 195 -5.83 -13.87 0.05
C THR A 195 -7.09 -13.17 0.56
N LYS A 196 -7.12 -11.84 0.52
CA LYS A 196 -8.34 -11.09 0.81
C LYS A 196 -9.48 -11.44 -0.14
N ARG A 197 -9.23 -11.46 -1.46
CA ARG A 197 -10.25 -11.85 -2.44
C ARG A 197 -10.70 -13.30 -2.26
N PHE A 198 -9.78 -14.19 -1.92
CA PHE A 198 -10.08 -15.58 -1.60
C PHE A 198 -11.02 -15.70 -0.41
N ALA A 199 -10.73 -15.03 0.70
CA ALA A 199 -11.58 -15.03 1.89
C ALA A 199 -12.96 -14.39 1.62
N GLU A 200 -13.01 -13.28 0.90
CA GLU A 200 -14.28 -12.64 0.49
C GLU A 200 -15.12 -13.57 -0.39
N TYR A 201 -14.52 -14.23 -1.39
CA TYR A 201 -15.21 -15.14 -2.31
C TYR A 201 -15.82 -16.33 -1.57
N ARG A 202 -15.04 -16.98 -0.68
CA ARG A 202 -15.50 -18.12 0.13
C ARG A 202 -16.63 -17.75 1.06
N ARG A 203 -16.56 -16.57 1.70
CA ARG A 203 -17.62 -16.10 2.59
C ARG A 203 -18.93 -15.82 1.87
N ILE A 204 -18.87 -15.30 0.64
CA ILE A 204 -20.09 -15.07 -0.16
C ILE A 204 -20.75 -16.41 -0.53
N GLY A 205 -19.96 -17.44 -0.85
CA GLY A 205 -20.42 -18.82 -1.05
C GLY A 205 -21.37 -19.03 -2.24
N ASP A 206 -21.61 -17.99 -3.04
CA ASP A 206 -22.53 -17.97 -4.18
C ASP A 206 -21.86 -17.19 -5.34
N PRO A 207 -21.53 -17.85 -6.47
CA PRO A 207 -20.86 -17.21 -7.61
C PRO A 207 -21.62 -16.03 -8.22
N ILE A 208 -22.96 -16.08 -8.25
CA ILE A 208 -23.80 -15.02 -8.84
C ILE A 208 -23.75 -13.79 -7.94
N ARG A 209 -23.91 -13.99 -6.62
CA ARG A 209 -23.77 -12.90 -5.64
C ARG A 209 -22.37 -12.33 -5.61
N ALA A 210 -21.34 -13.18 -5.77
CA ALA A 210 -19.95 -12.77 -5.81
C ALA A 210 -19.69 -11.82 -7.00
N GLN A 211 -20.17 -12.17 -8.20
CA GLN A 211 -20.07 -11.30 -9.38
C GLN A 211 -20.80 -9.96 -9.18
N GLY A 212 -21.96 -9.96 -8.52
CA GLY A 212 -22.70 -8.75 -8.16
C GLY A 212 -21.97 -7.87 -7.14
N TYR A 213 -21.19 -8.47 -6.23
CA TYR A 213 -20.34 -7.73 -5.29
C TYR A 213 -19.14 -7.08 -5.98
N ARG A 214 -18.49 -7.81 -6.90
CA ARG A 214 -17.39 -7.30 -7.73
C ARG A 214 -17.35 -8.04 -9.05
N LYS A 215 -17.34 -7.30 -10.17
CA LYS A 215 -17.38 -7.90 -11.52
C LYS A 215 -16.24 -8.89 -11.79
N SER A 216 -15.03 -8.66 -11.25
CA SER A 216 -13.89 -9.58 -11.38
C SER A 216 -14.18 -10.97 -10.78
N PHE A 217 -15.09 -11.08 -9.80
CA PHE A 217 -15.47 -12.34 -9.16
C PHE A 217 -16.23 -13.26 -10.11
N GLY A 218 -16.83 -12.75 -11.19
CA GLY A 218 -17.43 -13.59 -12.23
C GLY A 218 -16.43 -14.52 -12.93
N TYR A 219 -15.13 -14.20 -12.87
CA TYR A 219 -14.06 -15.07 -13.39
C TYR A 219 -13.37 -15.88 -12.29
N TYR A 220 -13.45 -15.49 -11.03
CA TYR A 220 -12.72 -16.16 -9.98
C TYR A 220 -13.39 -17.45 -9.52
N THR A 221 -12.53 -18.39 -9.13
CA THR A 221 -12.87 -19.59 -8.36
C THR A 221 -11.85 -19.71 -7.24
N GLU A 222 -12.13 -20.52 -6.22
CA GLU A 222 -11.16 -20.80 -5.15
C GLU A 222 -9.82 -21.27 -5.72
N ASN A 223 -9.84 -22.18 -6.70
CA ASN A 223 -8.63 -22.68 -7.35
C ASN A 223 -7.86 -21.57 -8.08
N ARG A 224 -8.54 -20.67 -8.82
CA ARG A 224 -7.87 -19.57 -9.54
C ARG A 224 -7.22 -18.58 -8.58
N LEU A 225 -7.86 -18.32 -7.45
CA LEU A 225 -7.33 -17.45 -6.40
C LEU A 225 -6.18 -18.11 -5.63
N LEU A 226 -6.23 -19.42 -5.38
CA LEU A 226 -5.12 -20.19 -4.81
C LEU A 226 -3.90 -20.18 -5.75
N LEU A 227 -4.12 -20.41 -7.04
CA LEU A 227 -3.06 -20.37 -8.05
C LEU A 227 -2.44 -18.97 -8.18
N SER A 228 -3.24 -17.90 -8.11
CA SER A 228 -2.69 -16.54 -8.14
C SER A 228 -1.90 -16.21 -6.88
N MET A 229 -2.37 -16.60 -5.70
CA MET A 229 -1.59 -16.49 -4.45
C MET A 229 -0.25 -17.22 -4.56
N PHE A 230 -0.26 -18.47 -5.03
CA PHE A 230 0.95 -19.25 -5.24
C PHE A 230 1.92 -18.55 -6.20
N PHE A 231 1.42 -18.06 -7.35
CA PHE A 231 2.20 -17.29 -8.31
C PHE A 231 2.85 -16.05 -7.68
N TYR A 232 2.08 -15.25 -6.92
CA TYR A 232 2.61 -14.04 -6.27
C TYR A 232 3.65 -14.37 -5.19
N ALA A 233 3.45 -15.42 -4.41
CA ALA A 233 4.43 -15.87 -3.40
C ALA A 233 5.74 -16.35 -4.04
N MET A 234 5.66 -17.10 -5.15
CA MET A 234 6.84 -17.53 -5.91
C MET A 234 7.58 -16.35 -6.52
N ALA A 235 6.86 -15.44 -7.17
CA ALA A 235 7.45 -14.23 -7.77
C ALA A 235 8.14 -13.36 -6.70
N CYS A 236 7.50 -13.18 -5.54
CA CYS A 236 8.13 -12.52 -4.40
C CYS A 236 9.44 -13.23 -4.01
N SER A 237 9.43 -14.55 -3.86
CA SER A 237 10.59 -15.33 -3.44
C SER A 237 11.76 -15.22 -4.43
N PHE A 238 11.49 -15.35 -5.73
CA PHE A 238 12.53 -15.24 -6.76
C PHE A 238 13.18 -13.86 -6.78
N VAL A 239 12.36 -12.82 -6.75
CA VAL A 239 12.88 -11.46 -6.86
C VAL A 239 13.54 -11.02 -5.54
N SER A 240 13.02 -11.46 -4.38
CA SER A 240 13.73 -11.34 -3.10
C SER A 240 15.09 -12.02 -3.16
N GLY A 241 15.21 -13.22 -3.73
CA GLY A 241 16.49 -13.91 -3.91
C GLY A 241 17.54 -13.08 -4.65
N ILE A 242 17.14 -12.33 -5.69
CA ILE A 242 18.03 -11.39 -6.39
C ILE A 242 18.49 -10.27 -5.46
N PHE A 243 17.60 -9.75 -4.61
CA PHE A 243 17.96 -8.74 -3.61
C PHE A 243 18.96 -9.29 -2.58
N LEU A 244 18.71 -10.49 -2.04
CA LEU A 244 19.58 -11.15 -1.08
C LEU A 244 21.00 -11.28 -1.61
N VAL A 245 21.15 -11.88 -2.79
CA VAL A 245 22.47 -12.19 -3.38
C VAL A 245 23.24 -10.93 -3.77
N ARG A 246 22.54 -9.89 -4.24
CA ARG A 246 23.19 -8.68 -4.76
C ARG A 246 23.47 -7.63 -3.68
N TYR A 247 22.66 -7.58 -2.63
CA TYR A 247 22.71 -6.48 -1.65
C TYR A 247 22.98 -6.95 -0.22
N HIS A 248 22.31 -8.00 0.28
CA HIS A 248 22.43 -8.42 1.69
C HIS A 248 22.26 -9.94 1.87
N MET A 249 23.37 -10.65 2.02
CA MET A 249 23.36 -12.11 2.15
C MET A 249 22.84 -12.59 3.51
N GLU A 250 22.95 -11.78 4.56
CA GLU A 250 22.49 -12.08 5.93
C GLU A 250 21.00 -12.39 5.98
N LEU A 251 20.22 -11.76 5.10
CA LEU A 251 18.79 -11.98 4.96
C LEU A 251 18.45 -13.41 4.46
N ILE A 252 19.42 -14.25 4.08
CA ILE A 252 19.19 -15.68 3.87
C ILE A 252 18.66 -16.37 5.15
N LEU A 253 19.05 -15.87 6.33
CA LEU A 253 18.55 -16.35 7.62
C LEU A 253 17.09 -15.95 7.86
N PHE A 254 16.59 -14.91 7.17
CA PHE A 254 15.20 -14.48 7.22
C PHE A 254 14.28 -15.36 6.35
N VAL A 255 14.81 -16.06 5.34
CA VAL A 255 14.02 -16.84 4.37
C VAL A 255 13.01 -17.80 5.01
N PRO A 256 13.36 -18.67 5.98
CA PRO A 256 12.37 -19.57 6.59
C PRO A 256 11.29 -18.80 7.36
N ILE A 257 11.66 -17.68 7.99
CA ILE A 257 10.73 -16.84 8.75
C ILE A 257 9.76 -16.11 7.81
N GLY A 258 10.27 -15.57 6.70
CA GLY A 258 9.47 -14.93 5.65
C GLY A 258 8.52 -15.91 4.94
N ALA A 259 8.98 -17.13 4.64
CA ALA A 259 8.12 -18.19 4.13
C ALA A 259 7.01 -18.56 5.14
N GLY A 260 7.38 -18.75 6.40
CA GLY A 260 6.44 -19.01 7.50
C GLY A 260 5.41 -17.88 7.68
N PHE A 261 5.82 -16.62 7.47
CA PHE A 261 4.92 -15.47 7.51
C PHE A 261 3.84 -15.54 6.42
N LEU A 262 4.21 -15.82 5.16
CA LEU A 262 3.24 -15.97 4.07
C LEU A 262 2.32 -17.16 4.31
N THR A 263 2.86 -18.28 4.80
CA THR A 263 2.06 -19.47 5.16
C THR A 263 1.08 -19.19 6.29
N TYR A 264 1.51 -18.48 7.34
CA TYR A 264 0.62 -18.11 8.44
C TYR A 264 -0.46 -17.14 7.96
N TYR A 265 -0.12 -16.13 7.15
CA TYR A 265 -1.13 -15.24 6.59
C TYR A 265 -2.19 -16.00 5.77
N LEU A 266 -1.75 -16.96 4.93
CA LEU A 266 -2.67 -17.83 4.19
C LEU A 266 -3.54 -18.66 5.15
N LYS A 267 -2.96 -19.25 6.21
CA LYS A 267 -3.72 -19.98 7.24
C LYS A 267 -4.83 -19.11 7.84
N VAL A 268 -4.55 -17.84 8.15
CA VAL A 268 -5.58 -16.89 8.64
C VAL A 268 -6.61 -16.62 7.55
N GLY A 269 -6.19 -16.50 6.28
CA GLY A 269 -7.07 -16.35 5.11
C GLY A 269 -8.00 -17.54 4.85
N LEU A 270 -7.63 -18.75 5.29
CA LEU A 270 -8.42 -19.98 5.14
C LEU A 270 -9.55 -20.11 6.17
N LEU A 271 -9.60 -19.28 7.22
CA LEU A 271 -10.69 -19.26 8.21
C LEU A 271 -12.02 -18.83 7.58
N GLU A 272 -13.14 -19.37 8.07
CA GLU A 272 -14.49 -19.07 7.53
C GLU A 272 -14.85 -17.58 7.65
N ASP A 273 -14.68 -17.00 8.84
CA ASP A 273 -14.80 -15.55 9.09
C ASP A 273 -13.42 -14.89 9.20
N SER A 274 -12.61 -15.08 8.17
CA SER A 274 -11.23 -14.59 8.18
C SER A 274 -11.11 -13.08 8.43
N PRO A 275 -10.28 -12.64 9.39
CA PRO A 275 -10.02 -11.22 9.62
C PRO A 275 -9.28 -10.56 8.46
N VAL A 276 -8.68 -11.32 7.54
CA VAL A 276 -7.98 -10.79 6.34
C VAL A 276 -8.92 -9.99 5.42
N GLN A 277 -10.22 -10.25 5.47
CA GLN A 277 -11.21 -9.45 4.72
C GLN A 277 -11.17 -7.96 5.11
N ASN A 278 -10.86 -7.69 6.38
CA ASN A 278 -10.79 -6.36 6.98
C ASN A 278 -9.42 -6.21 7.65
N PRO A 279 -8.37 -5.78 6.92
CA PRO A 279 -7.01 -5.73 7.45
C PRO A 279 -6.88 -4.97 8.77
N GLU A 280 -7.73 -3.98 9.01
CA GLU A 280 -7.83 -3.24 10.27
C GLU A 280 -8.24 -4.11 11.46
N LYS A 281 -8.74 -5.34 11.29
CA LYS A 281 -9.09 -6.29 12.34
C LYS A 281 -8.01 -7.34 12.58
N LEU A 282 -6.93 -7.36 11.78
CA LEU A 282 -5.84 -8.34 11.93
C LEU A 282 -5.13 -8.24 13.29
N TYR A 283 -5.20 -7.10 13.98
CA TYR A 283 -4.64 -6.95 15.33
C TYR A 283 -5.25 -7.92 16.35
N LYS A 284 -6.43 -8.49 16.06
CA LYS A 284 -7.10 -9.47 16.93
C LYS A 284 -6.41 -10.84 16.93
N GLU A 285 -5.65 -11.14 15.89
CA GLU A 285 -4.89 -12.38 15.78
C GLU A 285 -3.54 -12.25 16.50
N GLY A 286 -3.57 -12.31 17.84
CA GLY A 286 -2.38 -12.03 18.67
C GLY A 286 -1.14 -12.86 18.29
N GLY A 287 -1.32 -14.14 17.94
CA GLY A 287 -0.21 -14.99 17.48
C GLY A 287 0.38 -14.53 16.14
N PHE A 288 -0.47 -14.08 15.21
CA PHE A 288 -0.01 -13.54 13.93
C PHE A 288 0.68 -12.19 14.11
N VAL A 289 0.11 -11.29 14.92
CA VAL A 289 0.71 -9.99 15.24
C VAL A 289 2.08 -10.16 15.89
N LEU A 290 2.21 -11.07 16.86
CA LEU A 290 3.50 -11.37 17.48
C LEU A 290 4.50 -11.87 16.43
N TYR A 291 4.08 -12.78 15.55
CA TYR A 291 4.93 -13.28 14.47
C TYR A 291 5.38 -12.15 13.53
N VAL A 292 4.49 -11.22 13.17
CA VAL A 292 4.83 -10.04 12.37
C VAL A 292 5.87 -9.18 13.07
N VAL A 293 5.65 -8.84 14.34
CA VAL A 293 6.58 -8.00 15.11
C VAL A 293 7.96 -8.67 15.18
N LEU A 294 8.03 -9.95 15.54
CA LEU A 294 9.29 -10.69 15.61
C LEU A 294 9.97 -10.79 14.24
N SER A 295 9.21 -11.03 13.17
CA SER A 295 9.73 -11.08 11.80
C SER A 295 10.28 -9.72 11.36
N THR A 296 9.58 -8.63 11.66
CA THR A 296 10.03 -7.27 11.33
C THR A 296 11.29 -6.91 12.12
N LEU A 297 11.35 -7.22 13.42
CA LEU A 297 12.53 -6.99 14.24
C LEU A 297 13.74 -7.78 13.73
N LEU A 298 13.55 -9.06 13.39
CA LEU A 298 14.61 -9.88 12.81
C LEU A 298 15.05 -9.36 11.43
N PHE A 299 14.12 -8.99 10.56
CA PHE A 299 14.43 -8.41 9.26
C PHE A 299 15.26 -7.14 9.40
N LEU A 300 14.84 -6.22 10.29
CA LEU A 300 15.60 -5.00 10.56
C LEU A 300 16.98 -5.33 11.13
N LEU A 301 17.07 -6.21 12.13
CA LEU A 301 18.36 -6.63 12.69
C LEU A 301 19.31 -7.15 11.61
N LEU A 302 18.83 -8.03 10.73
CA LEU A 302 19.63 -8.60 9.64
C LEU A 302 20.01 -7.56 8.58
N MET A 303 19.12 -6.61 8.29
CA MET A 303 19.43 -5.47 7.41
C MET A 303 20.57 -4.62 7.95
N PHE A 304 20.77 -4.57 9.27
CA PHE A 304 21.78 -3.73 9.93
C PHE A 304 22.95 -4.53 10.54
N SER A 305 23.13 -5.80 10.15
CA SER A 305 24.21 -6.67 10.63
C SER A 305 25.04 -7.20 9.47
N GLU A 306 26.35 -7.38 9.69
CA GLU A 306 27.24 -8.07 8.76
C GLU A 306 27.71 -9.41 9.34
N ILE A 307 27.62 -10.49 8.56
CA ILE A 307 28.10 -11.83 8.97
C ILE A 307 29.06 -12.36 7.90
N PRO A 308 30.38 -12.07 8.01
CA PRO A 308 31.38 -12.41 6.98
C PRO A 308 31.41 -13.89 6.58
N PHE A 309 31.20 -14.79 7.54
CA PHE A 309 31.15 -16.24 7.31
C PHE A 309 30.11 -16.65 6.26
N LEU A 310 28.99 -15.94 6.14
CA LEU A 310 27.96 -16.26 5.15
C LEU A 310 28.45 -16.00 3.72
N TYR A 311 29.27 -14.97 3.50
CA TYR A 311 29.84 -14.67 2.19
C TYR A 311 30.83 -15.74 1.74
N GLU A 312 31.65 -16.24 2.67
CA GLU A 312 32.56 -17.37 2.42
C GLU A 312 31.78 -18.66 2.14
N LEU A 313 30.79 -18.98 2.98
CA LEU A 313 30.01 -20.21 2.86
C LEU A 313 29.24 -20.30 1.54
N PHE A 314 28.66 -19.18 1.10
CA PHE A 314 27.86 -19.12 -0.13
C PHE A 314 28.67 -18.67 -1.36
N ASN A 315 29.96 -18.38 -1.20
CA ASN A 315 30.85 -17.91 -2.26
C ASN A 315 30.30 -16.67 -3.00
N VAL A 316 29.92 -15.65 -2.24
CA VAL A 316 29.35 -14.39 -2.74
C VAL A 316 30.26 -13.23 -2.32
N ASN A 317 30.54 -12.31 -3.25
CA ASN A 317 31.29 -11.10 -2.90
C ASN A 317 30.41 -10.14 -2.09
N PRO A 318 30.92 -9.54 -1.01
CA PRO A 318 30.16 -8.58 -0.21
C PRO A 318 29.69 -7.39 -1.04
N ALA A 319 28.50 -6.89 -0.72
CA ALA A 319 27.95 -5.72 -1.38
C ALA A 319 28.82 -4.50 -1.12
N ILE A 320 28.87 -3.57 -2.09
CA ILE A 320 29.71 -2.36 -2.03
C ILE A 320 29.17 -1.36 -0.99
N ILE A 321 27.99 -1.60 -0.40
CA ILE A 321 27.37 -0.73 0.60
C ILE A 321 27.93 -1.09 1.98
N PRO A 322 28.66 -0.18 2.65
CA PRO A 322 29.19 -0.45 3.98
C PRO A 322 28.04 -0.61 5.00
N PRO A 323 28.08 -1.64 5.86
CA PRO A 323 27.07 -1.81 6.90
C PRO A 323 27.20 -0.72 7.97
N LEU A 324 26.06 -0.23 8.47
CA LEU A 324 25.99 0.77 9.54
C LEU A 324 26.60 0.29 10.86
N TRP A 325 26.56 -1.02 11.13
CA TRP A 325 27.05 -1.64 12.36
C TRP A 325 27.67 -3.01 12.04
N THR A 326 28.93 -3.22 12.44
CA THR A 326 29.59 -4.51 12.35
C THR A 326 29.44 -5.26 13.69
N ILE A 327 28.66 -6.35 13.68
CA ILE A 327 28.59 -7.25 14.84
C ILE A 327 29.77 -8.22 14.73
N GLY A 328 30.93 -7.84 15.26
CA GLY A 328 32.11 -8.69 15.18
C GLY A 328 33.49 -8.02 15.22
N GLY A 329 33.55 -6.68 15.28
CA GLY A 329 34.76 -5.95 15.66
C GLY A 329 35.72 -5.56 14.54
N LYS A 330 35.98 -4.24 14.53
CA LYS A 330 36.95 -3.40 13.80
C LYS A 330 36.79 -3.25 12.29
#